data_AF-A0A423VKW5-F1
#
_entry.id   AF-A0A423VKW5-F1
#
_cell.length_a   1.000
_cell.length_b   1.000
_cell.length_c   1.000
_cell.angle_alpha   90.00
_cell.angle_beta   90.00
_cell.angle_gamma   90.00
#
_symmetry.space_group_name_H-M   'P 1'
#
loop_
_entity.id
_entity.type
_entity.pdbx_description
1 polymer ?
#
loop_
_entity_poly.entity_id
_entity_poly.type
_entity_poly.pdbx_seq_one_letter_code
_entity_poly.pdbx_strand_id
1 'polypeptide(L)'
;MTSTSLAGCPPQLKVANVTAADPSLRDALLAEIASVPDAEWATAGAYDRLHRLDSVLRESQRLSPPTTLGMKRLFNEAHTFRDGTHIPAGTYVCMPTSAIENDIMHTPNPERYDGLRAFRAWEQAQEEGNKTAAKEALFTTPTPSVLNFGYGKSACPGRFFAGVVIKMVLVKMLTDTGLRAGSPNPILIYGSHLSENEQKRNIEFSPFQATPKTVKMPRSALFVIDIQRELAHDPKTRIPHAERVCSASERILSAARGIIDAYRFREQQSPSIIVVVQHEEEPAKGNLVRGTEPWRLMFEPRDGVQEEVLVAKKTRNTFESNPDLADQLKADGITEIVTFGMQSECCVVETSKGALEAGFKVTILQGAHSTYDTESRSAIDIERAIEEELEGRGAEVIPWEDAVASWEQRRMISSYSIFSEL
;
A
#
# COMPACT_ATOMS: atom_id res chain seq x y z
N MET A 1 8.30 -46.39 5.07
CA MET A 1 9.49 -46.12 4.23
C MET A 1 9.00 -45.27 3.08
N THR A 2 9.36 -44.01 2.88
CA THR A 2 10.57 -43.23 3.21
C THR A 2 10.20 -41.92 3.91
N SER A 3 10.85 -41.67 5.05
CA SER A 3 10.83 -40.40 5.77
C SER A 3 11.67 -39.38 4.98
N THR A 4 11.03 -38.35 4.44
CA THR A 4 11.76 -37.24 3.83
C THR A 4 12.21 -36.30 4.95
N SER A 5 13.44 -36.50 5.38
CA SER A 5 14.18 -35.63 6.30
C SER A 5 14.27 -34.21 5.73
N LEU A 6 13.65 -33.23 6.39
CA LEU A 6 13.79 -31.79 6.12
C LEU A 6 15.07 -31.21 6.75
N ALA A 7 16.18 -31.94 6.70
CA ALA A 7 17.49 -31.47 7.14
C ALA A 7 18.13 -30.61 6.03
N GLY A 8 17.76 -29.32 5.96
CA GLY A 8 18.41 -28.40 5.03
C GLY A 8 17.75 -27.03 4.80
N CYS A 9 16.62 -26.71 5.42
CA CYS A 9 15.95 -25.42 5.22
C CYS A 9 16.40 -24.40 6.30
N PRO A 10 16.77 -23.15 5.95
CA PRO A 10 17.19 -22.15 6.93
C PRO A 10 16.06 -21.79 7.93
N PRO A 11 16.38 -21.25 9.12
CA PRO A 11 15.51 -21.28 10.31
C PRO A 11 14.27 -20.35 10.31
N GLN A 12 13.87 -19.80 9.16
CA GLN A 12 12.86 -18.74 9.09
C GLN A 12 11.59 -19.23 8.39
N LEU A 13 10.92 -20.19 9.03
CA LEU A 13 9.64 -20.73 8.56
C LEU A 13 8.52 -19.74 8.93
N LYS A 14 7.94 -19.08 7.91
CA LYS A 14 6.90 -18.05 8.05
C LYS A 14 5.52 -18.67 7.76
N VAL A 15 4.44 -18.14 8.36
CA VAL A 15 3.06 -18.70 8.35
C VAL A 15 2.60 -19.24 6.99
N ALA A 16 2.83 -18.49 5.91
CA ALA A 16 2.40 -18.87 4.55
C ALA A 16 3.17 -20.06 3.95
N ASN A 17 4.42 -20.31 4.38
CA ASN A 17 5.18 -21.49 3.93
C ASN A 17 4.67 -22.79 4.55
N VAL A 18 3.94 -22.72 5.65
CA VAL A 18 3.58 -23.92 6.43
C VAL A 18 2.37 -24.63 5.82
N THR A 19 1.33 -23.90 5.43
CA THR A 19 0.12 -24.50 4.83
C THR A 19 0.36 -24.98 3.39
N ALA A 20 1.42 -24.50 2.74
CA ALA A 20 1.90 -25.02 1.46
C ALA A 20 2.80 -26.26 1.60
N ALA A 21 3.51 -26.40 2.74
CA ALA A 21 4.43 -27.52 3.00
C ALA A 21 3.77 -28.74 3.66
N ASP A 22 2.63 -28.56 4.35
CA ASP A 22 1.86 -29.63 4.98
C ASP A 22 0.37 -29.58 4.56
N PRO A 23 -0.03 -30.39 3.57
CA PRO A 23 -1.43 -30.49 3.13
C PRO A 23 -2.39 -30.89 4.24
N SER A 24 -1.96 -31.74 5.18
CA SER A 24 -2.83 -32.21 6.27
C SER A 24 -3.19 -31.10 7.25
N LEU A 25 -2.24 -30.20 7.51
CA LEU A 25 -2.48 -29.01 8.31
C LEU A 25 -3.43 -28.04 7.58
N ARG A 26 -3.24 -27.84 6.27
CA ARG A 26 -4.14 -27.01 5.46
C ARG A 26 -5.58 -27.53 5.51
N ASP A 27 -5.77 -28.82 5.32
CA ASP A 27 -7.10 -29.44 5.36
C ASP A 27 -7.76 -29.28 6.73
N ALA A 28 -6.98 -29.42 7.81
CA ALA A 28 -7.48 -29.19 9.17
C ALA A 28 -7.92 -27.74 9.41
N LEU A 29 -7.20 -26.75 8.86
CA LEU A 29 -7.58 -25.34 8.94
C LEU A 29 -8.82 -25.04 8.09
N LEU A 30 -8.91 -25.60 6.89
CA LEU A 30 -10.09 -25.45 6.02
C LEU A 30 -11.35 -26.05 6.66
N ALA A 31 -11.21 -27.21 7.30
CA ALA A 31 -12.29 -27.83 8.06
C ALA A 31 -12.72 -26.98 9.26
N GLU A 32 -11.77 -26.38 9.99
CA GLU A 32 -12.07 -25.42 11.06
C GLU A 32 -12.83 -24.21 10.54
N ILE A 33 -12.37 -23.60 9.44
CA ILE A 33 -13.03 -22.43 8.83
C ILE A 33 -14.44 -22.77 8.37
N ALA A 34 -14.62 -23.91 7.70
CA ALA A 34 -15.93 -24.36 7.22
C ALA A 34 -16.92 -24.68 8.36
N SER A 35 -16.44 -24.85 9.59
CA SER A 35 -17.31 -25.09 10.76
C SER A 35 -17.97 -23.81 11.30
N VAL A 36 -17.51 -22.63 10.88
CA VAL A 36 -18.08 -21.34 11.31
C VAL A 36 -19.29 -20.97 10.44
N PRO A 37 -20.48 -20.72 11.02
CA PRO A 37 -21.67 -20.37 10.25
C PRO A 37 -21.51 -19.06 9.46
N ASP A 38 -22.00 -19.04 8.22
CA ASP A 38 -21.83 -17.90 7.31
C ASP A 38 -22.29 -16.55 7.91
N ALA A 39 -23.39 -16.58 8.66
CA ALA A 39 -23.97 -15.40 9.29
C ALA A 39 -23.09 -14.78 10.39
N GLU A 40 -22.13 -15.54 10.95
CA GLU A 40 -21.29 -15.07 12.05
C GLU A 40 -20.05 -14.28 11.58
N TRP A 41 -19.61 -14.45 10.32
CA TRP A 41 -18.40 -13.81 9.78
C TRP A 41 -18.44 -12.28 9.78
N ALA A 42 -19.64 -11.70 9.88
CA ALA A 42 -19.81 -10.25 10.05
C ALA A 42 -19.36 -9.73 11.43
N THR A 43 -18.97 -10.61 12.36
CA THR A 43 -18.60 -10.26 13.73
C THR A 43 -17.19 -10.76 14.09
N ALA A 44 -16.56 -10.11 15.07
CA ALA A 44 -15.27 -10.57 15.60
C ALA A 44 -15.36 -11.98 16.24
N GLY A 45 -16.54 -12.39 16.71
CA GLY A 45 -16.76 -13.67 17.38
C GLY A 45 -16.55 -14.90 16.47
N ALA A 46 -16.66 -14.75 15.15
CA ALA A 46 -16.32 -15.82 14.21
C ALA A 46 -14.84 -16.23 14.33
N TYR A 47 -13.94 -15.26 14.51
CA TYR A 47 -12.50 -15.49 14.57
C TYR A 47 -12.03 -16.07 15.91
N ASP A 48 -12.84 -15.92 16.97
CA ASP A 48 -12.57 -16.51 18.28
C ASP A 48 -12.69 -18.05 18.25
N ARG A 49 -13.38 -18.61 17.26
CA ARG A 49 -13.53 -20.07 17.07
C ARG A 49 -12.34 -20.75 16.38
N LEU A 50 -11.42 -19.96 15.82
CA LEU A 50 -10.33 -20.46 14.97
C LEU A 50 -9.09 -20.83 15.81
N HIS A 51 -9.21 -21.87 16.64
CA HIS A 51 -8.18 -22.28 17.60
C HIS A 51 -6.98 -22.99 16.97
N ARG A 52 -7.16 -23.73 15.88
CA ARG A 52 -6.06 -24.30 15.08
C ARG A 52 -5.31 -23.17 14.38
N LEU A 53 -6.03 -22.17 13.86
CA LEU A 53 -5.40 -20.98 13.29
C LEU A 53 -4.63 -20.17 14.34
N ASP A 54 -5.15 -20.03 15.56
CA ASP A 54 -4.40 -19.45 16.69
C ASP A 54 -3.07 -20.19 16.93
N SER A 55 -3.11 -21.53 16.90
CA SER A 55 -1.94 -22.36 17.11
C SER A 55 -0.89 -22.17 16.01
N VAL A 56 -1.33 -22.12 14.75
CA VAL A 56 -0.46 -21.87 13.59
C VAL A 56 0.21 -20.50 13.69
N LEU A 57 -0.56 -19.48 14.05
CA LEU A 57 -0.05 -18.12 14.24
C LEU A 57 1.00 -18.05 15.35
N ARG A 58 0.74 -18.71 16.47
CA ARG A 58 1.67 -18.74 17.59
C ARG A 58 2.96 -19.47 17.24
N GLU A 59 2.88 -20.63 16.60
CA GLU A 59 4.07 -21.40 16.21
C GLU A 59 4.91 -20.65 15.18
N SER A 60 4.27 -19.94 14.26
CA SER A 60 4.99 -19.10 13.30
C SER A 60 5.63 -17.87 13.94
N GLN A 61 4.96 -17.26 14.93
CA GLN A 61 5.55 -16.15 15.69
C GLN A 61 6.75 -16.62 16.52
N ARG A 62 6.75 -17.84 17.04
CA ARG A 62 7.88 -18.42 17.77
C ARG A 62 9.13 -18.58 16.90
N LEU A 63 8.97 -19.08 15.66
CA LEU A 63 10.10 -19.27 14.73
C LEU A 63 10.49 -18.00 13.98
N SER A 64 9.54 -17.10 13.74
CA SER A 64 9.75 -15.81 13.07
C SER A 64 9.20 -14.67 13.95
N PRO A 65 9.83 -14.40 15.11
CA PRO A 65 9.31 -13.42 16.04
C PRO A 65 9.50 -11.99 15.52
N PRO A 66 8.58 -11.06 15.86
CA PRO A 66 8.73 -9.65 15.50
C PRO A 66 10.00 -9.04 16.08
N THR A 67 10.46 -9.53 17.23
CA THR A 67 11.73 -9.16 17.85
C THR A 67 12.38 -10.37 18.51
N THR A 68 13.69 -10.54 18.35
CA THR A 68 14.44 -11.60 19.06
C THR A 68 14.71 -11.24 20.52
N LEU A 69 14.87 -9.93 20.80
CA LEU A 69 15.01 -9.33 22.12
C LEU A 69 13.81 -8.42 22.41
N GLY A 70 13.03 -8.78 23.43
CA GLY A 70 11.81 -8.10 23.82
C GLY A 70 11.94 -7.39 25.18
N MET A 71 10.83 -6.77 25.61
CA MET A 71 10.67 -6.20 26.96
C MET A 71 11.84 -5.33 27.44
N LYS A 72 12.34 -4.46 26.55
CA LYS A 72 13.52 -3.65 26.81
C LYS A 72 13.26 -2.60 27.88
N ARG A 73 14.20 -2.41 28.81
CA ARG A 73 14.12 -1.45 29.92
C ARG A 73 15.48 -0.81 30.17
N LEU A 74 15.46 0.49 30.48
CA LEU A 74 16.58 1.20 31.06
C LEU A 74 16.35 1.31 32.57
N PHE A 75 17.30 0.83 33.38
CA PHE A 75 17.26 0.99 34.83
C PHE A 75 17.76 2.40 35.18
N ASN A 76 16.85 3.31 35.52
CA ASN A 76 17.23 4.67 35.93
C ASN A 76 17.93 4.71 37.30
N GLU A 77 17.63 3.72 38.15
CA GLU A 77 18.21 3.53 39.47
C GLU A 77 18.70 2.09 39.59
N ALA A 78 19.68 1.86 40.46
CA ALA A 78 20.18 0.52 40.71
C ALA A 78 19.11 -0.33 41.41
N HIS A 79 18.97 -1.59 41.02
CA HIS A 79 17.96 -2.49 41.56
C HIS A 79 18.56 -3.85 41.87
N THR A 80 18.25 -4.38 43.05
CA THR A 80 18.59 -5.76 43.43
C THR A 80 17.32 -6.58 43.49
N PHE A 81 17.24 -7.61 42.65
CA PHE A 81 16.14 -8.55 42.61
C PHE A 81 16.14 -9.48 43.83
N ARG A 82 15.03 -10.18 44.07
CA ARG A 82 14.87 -11.08 45.23
C ARG A 82 15.85 -12.26 45.23
N ASP A 83 16.35 -12.65 44.07
CA ASP A 83 17.37 -13.69 43.89
C ASP A 83 18.80 -13.18 44.12
N GLY A 84 18.96 -11.90 44.45
CA GLY A 84 20.25 -11.26 44.66
C GLY A 84 20.88 -10.66 43.40
N THR A 85 20.26 -10.81 42.22
CA THR A 85 20.77 -10.21 40.97
C THR A 85 20.75 -8.69 41.08
N HIS A 86 21.92 -8.05 40.99
CA HIS A 86 22.06 -6.60 41.07
C HIS A 86 22.26 -5.98 39.68
N ILE A 87 21.40 -5.01 39.34
CA ILE A 87 21.46 -4.23 38.11
C ILE A 87 21.81 -2.78 38.44
N PRO A 88 22.97 -2.26 37.98
CA PRO A 88 23.33 -0.86 38.19
C PRO A 88 22.40 0.12 37.45
N ALA A 89 22.34 1.36 37.95
CA ALA A 89 21.71 2.47 37.24
C ALA A 89 22.40 2.70 35.88
N GLY A 90 21.62 3.09 34.87
CA GLY A 90 22.05 3.25 33.49
C GLY A 90 22.10 1.95 32.67
N THR A 91 21.81 0.79 33.27
CA THR A 91 21.87 -0.50 32.56
C THR A 91 20.64 -0.71 31.69
N TYR A 92 20.87 -1.05 30.42
CA TYR A 92 19.81 -1.48 29.50
C TYR A 92 19.66 -3.00 29.56
N VAL A 93 18.47 -3.46 29.95
CA VAL A 93 18.12 -4.88 30.08
C VAL A 93 17.03 -5.22 29.07
N CYS A 94 17.10 -6.41 28.49
CA CYS A 94 16.06 -6.95 27.62
C CYS A 94 15.84 -8.43 27.92
N MET A 95 14.67 -8.94 27.57
CA MET A 95 14.37 -10.36 27.68
C MET A 95 14.75 -11.07 26.37
N PRO A 96 15.43 -12.22 26.43
CA PRO A 96 15.76 -13.00 25.25
C PRO A 96 14.53 -13.79 24.78
N THR A 97 13.54 -13.07 24.25
CA THR A 97 12.22 -13.60 23.84
C THR A 97 12.35 -14.86 22.99
N SER A 98 13.15 -14.81 21.93
CA SER A 98 13.33 -15.98 21.05
C SER A 98 13.93 -17.17 21.80
N ALA A 99 14.91 -16.97 22.69
CA ALA A 99 15.50 -18.06 23.45
C ALA A 99 14.51 -18.68 24.46
N ILE A 100 13.72 -17.85 25.14
CA ILE A 100 12.70 -18.30 26.11
C ILE A 100 11.63 -19.14 25.41
N GLU A 101 11.10 -18.66 24.28
CA GLU A 101 10.03 -19.37 23.55
C GLU A 101 10.52 -20.65 22.87
N ASN A 102 11.84 -20.76 22.64
CA ASN A 102 12.49 -21.93 22.06
C ASN A 102 13.22 -22.81 23.11
N ASP A 103 13.03 -22.54 24.41
CA ASP A 103 13.60 -23.37 25.48
C ASP A 103 12.97 -24.77 25.44
N ILE A 104 13.80 -25.81 25.36
CA ILE A 104 13.35 -27.21 25.28
C ILE A 104 12.52 -27.65 26.49
N MET A 105 12.69 -26.98 27.65
CA MET A 105 11.89 -27.22 28.84
C MET A 105 10.43 -26.77 28.70
N HIS A 106 10.14 -25.88 27.75
CA HIS A 106 8.81 -25.33 27.49
C HIS A 106 8.27 -25.70 26.11
N THR A 107 9.17 -25.86 25.14
CA THR A 107 8.85 -26.17 23.74
C THR A 107 9.65 -27.40 23.30
N PRO A 108 9.09 -28.62 23.42
CA PRO A 108 9.76 -29.84 22.97
C PRO A 108 10.01 -29.82 21.45
N ASN A 109 11.20 -30.23 21.00
CA ASN A 109 11.63 -30.15 19.59
C ASN A 109 11.46 -28.74 19.00
N PRO A 110 12.09 -27.71 19.61
CA PRO A 110 11.87 -26.31 19.22
C PRO A 110 12.33 -26.02 17.78
N GLU A 111 13.29 -26.80 17.25
CA GLU A 111 13.77 -26.68 15.87
C GLU A 111 12.74 -27.13 14.82
N ARG A 112 11.71 -27.87 15.23
CA ARG A 112 10.64 -28.33 14.35
C ARG A 112 9.44 -27.40 14.45
N TYR A 113 8.91 -27.05 13.28
CA TYR A 113 7.61 -26.40 13.21
C TYR A 113 6.51 -27.42 13.46
N ASP A 114 5.64 -27.13 14.43
CA ASP A 114 4.47 -27.91 14.78
C ASP A 114 3.26 -26.99 14.93
N GLY A 115 2.53 -26.78 13.82
CA GLY A 115 1.46 -25.79 13.74
C GLY A 115 0.28 -26.08 14.66
N LEU A 116 0.13 -27.31 15.16
CA LEU A 116 -0.93 -27.71 16.08
C LEU A 116 -0.45 -27.88 17.52
N ARG A 117 0.78 -27.48 17.85
CA ARG A 117 1.36 -27.56 19.19
C ARG A 117 0.48 -26.90 20.24
N ALA A 118 0.12 -25.64 20.04
CA ALA A 118 -0.71 -24.91 20.98
C ALA A 118 -2.18 -25.35 20.93
N PHE A 119 -2.66 -25.83 19.78
CA PHE A 119 -4.00 -26.39 19.65
C PHE A 119 -4.18 -27.65 20.53
N ARG A 120 -3.20 -28.57 20.53
CA ARG A 120 -3.26 -29.76 21.40
C ARG A 120 -3.23 -29.40 22.88
N ALA A 121 -2.44 -28.39 23.26
CA ALA A 121 -2.45 -27.86 24.62
C ALA A 121 -3.80 -27.22 25.00
N TRP A 122 -4.42 -26.50 24.05
CA TRP A 122 -5.76 -25.94 24.20
C TRP A 122 -6.81 -27.05 24.38
N GLU A 123 -6.80 -28.07 23.53
CA GLU A 123 -7.75 -29.18 23.54
C GLU A 123 -7.68 -29.97 24.86
N GLN A 124 -6.47 -30.33 25.29
CA GLN A 124 -6.24 -30.97 26.59
C GLN A 124 -6.77 -30.11 27.75
N ALA A 125 -6.50 -28.80 27.73
CA ALA A 125 -6.99 -27.90 28.77
C ALA A 125 -8.53 -27.77 28.77
N GLN A 126 -9.19 -27.90 27.61
CA GLN A 126 -10.65 -27.96 27.53
C GLN A 126 -11.19 -29.26 28.14
N GLU A 127 -10.59 -30.41 27.83
CA GLU A 127 -10.96 -31.71 28.39
C GLU A 127 -10.82 -31.75 29.92
N GLU A 128 -9.76 -31.13 30.45
CA GLU A 128 -9.51 -31.00 31.89
C GLU A 128 -10.38 -29.92 32.56
N GLY A 129 -11.15 -29.14 31.79
CA GLY A 129 -11.92 -28.01 32.30
C GLY A 129 -11.07 -26.83 32.79
N ASN A 130 -9.78 -26.81 32.46
CA ASN A 130 -8.83 -25.78 32.86
C ASN A 130 -8.90 -24.55 31.94
N LYS A 131 -9.86 -23.67 32.24
CA LYS A 131 -10.10 -22.43 31.46
C LYS A 131 -8.88 -21.52 31.36
N THR A 132 -8.02 -21.49 32.38
CA THR A 132 -6.81 -20.66 32.38
C THR A 132 -5.80 -21.19 31.37
N ALA A 133 -5.47 -22.48 31.43
CA ALA A 133 -4.54 -23.11 30.48
C ALA A 133 -5.06 -23.03 29.04
N ALA A 134 -6.37 -23.21 28.82
CA ALA A 134 -6.96 -23.05 27.50
C ALA A 134 -6.80 -21.62 26.97
N LYS A 135 -7.03 -20.60 27.81
CA LYS A 135 -6.82 -19.20 27.41
C LYS A 135 -5.35 -18.90 27.12
N GLU A 136 -4.43 -19.46 27.90
CA GLU A 136 -2.99 -19.33 27.73
C GLU A 136 -2.47 -19.96 26.44
N ALA A 137 -3.22 -20.88 25.82
CA ALA A 137 -2.89 -21.49 24.54
C ALA A 137 -3.22 -20.61 23.32
N LEU A 138 -4.07 -19.58 23.47
CA LEU A 138 -4.50 -18.69 22.38
C LEU A 138 -3.38 -17.74 21.92
N PHE A 139 -3.38 -17.36 20.64
CA PHE A 139 -2.36 -16.50 20.02
C PHE A 139 -2.18 -15.15 20.74
N THR A 140 -3.29 -14.53 21.16
CA THR A 140 -3.28 -13.19 21.75
C THR A 140 -2.99 -13.18 23.25
N THR A 141 -2.73 -14.33 23.87
CA THR A 141 -2.51 -14.44 25.31
C THR A 141 -1.01 -14.62 25.60
N PRO A 142 -0.32 -13.59 26.13
CA PRO A 142 1.06 -13.74 26.55
C PRO A 142 1.15 -14.56 27.85
N THR A 143 2.22 -15.32 27.98
CA THR A 143 2.56 -16.13 29.16
C THR A 143 4.02 -15.84 29.56
N PRO A 144 4.50 -16.28 30.74
CA PRO A 144 5.93 -16.15 31.08
C PRO A 144 6.88 -16.77 30.04
N SER A 145 6.40 -17.76 29.29
CA SER A 145 7.16 -18.47 28.25
C SER A 145 6.79 -18.04 26.82
N VAL A 146 5.86 -17.09 26.63
CA VAL A 146 5.45 -16.55 25.31
C VAL A 146 5.29 -15.04 25.39
N LEU A 147 6.26 -14.33 24.83
CA LEU A 147 6.57 -12.92 25.10
C LEU A 147 6.52 -12.03 23.85
N ASN A 148 6.15 -12.56 22.68
CA ASN A 148 6.08 -11.77 21.44
C ASN A 148 5.12 -10.57 21.51
N PHE A 149 4.06 -10.65 22.32
CA PHE A 149 3.18 -9.52 22.62
C PHE A 149 3.58 -8.80 23.92
N GLY A 150 4.78 -9.00 24.45
CA GLY A 150 5.18 -8.54 25.78
C GLY A 150 4.45 -9.29 26.90
N TYR A 151 4.70 -8.91 28.16
CA TYR A 151 4.10 -9.56 29.33
C TYR A 151 3.76 -8.55 30.43
N GLY A 152 2.81 -8.94 31.30
CA GLY A 152 2.34 -8.14 32.43
C GLY A 152 1.78 -6.77 32.01
N LYS A 153 2.10 -5.72 32.78
CA LYS A 153 1.64 -4.34 32.53
C LYS A 153 2.12 -3.76 31.19
N SER A 154 3.12 -4.37 30.57
CA SER A 154 3.66 -3.96 29.27
C SER A 154 3.23 -4.86 28.12
N ALA A 155 2.24 -5.73 28.33
CA ALA A 155 1.66 -6.49 27.25
C ALA A 155 1.02 -5.55 26.20
N CYS A 156 1.24 -5.86 24.94
CA CYS A 156 0.77 -5.10 23.78
C CYS A 156 -0.75 -4.94 23.82
N PRO A 157 -1.28 -3.71 23.92
CA PRO A 157 -2.72 -3.50 23.94
C PRO A 157 -3.37 -3.83 22.59
N GLY A 158 -2.64 -3.67 21.48
CA GLY A 158 -3.12 -3.94 20.13
C GLY A 158 -3.18 -5.42 19.73
N ARG A 159 -2.76 -6.36 20.58
CA ARG A 159 -2.68 -7.79 20.24
C ARG A 159 -4.02 -8.41 19.85
N PHE A 160 -5.12 -7.96 20.43
CA PHE A 160 -6.46 -8.46 20.10
C PHE A 160 -6.89 -8.02 18.70
N PHE A 161 -6.67 -6.74 18.38
CA PHE A 161 -6.90 -6.21 17.04
C PHE A 161 -6.01 -6.92 16.01
N ALA A 162 -4.72 -7.05 16.30
CA ALA A 162 -3.78 -7.77 15.43
C ALA A 162 -4.21 -9.24 15.21
N GLY A 163 -4.64 -9.93 16.28
CA GLY A 163 -5.13 -11.31 16.19
C GLY A 163 -6.31 -11.45 15.24
N VAL A 164 -7.32 -10.58 15.35
CA VAL A 164 -8.49 -10.61 14.45
C VAL A 164 -8.07 -10.29 13.01
N VAL A 165 -7.32 -9.22 12.77
CA VAL A 165 -6.92 -8.81 11.42
C VAL A 165 -6.05 -9.88 10.74
N ILE A 166 -5.09 -10.46 11.45
CA ILE A 166 -4.23 -11.51 10.88
C ILE A 166 -5.06 -12.76 10.55
N LYS A 167 -6.00 -13.15 11.43
CA LYS A 167 -6.90 -14.28 11.15
C LYS A 167 -7.81 -14.01 9.95
N MET A 168 -8.35 -12.79 9.81
CA MET A 168 -9.15 -12.38 8.64
C MET A 168 -8.39 -12.61 7.33
N VAL A 169 -7.14 -12.13 7.27
CA VAL A 169 -6.28 -12.30 6.09
C VAL A 169 -6.04 -13.79 5.81
N LEU A 170 -5.67 -14.58 6.82
CA LEU A 170 -5.39 -16.01 6.62
C LEU A 170 -6.62 -16.84 6.23
N VAL A 171 -7.79 -16.53 6.79
CA VAL A 171 -9.05 -17.19 6.40
C VAL A 171 -9.32 -16.94 4.93
N LYS A 172 -9.21 -15.68 4.49
CA LYS A 172 -9.38 -15.31 3.07
C LYS A 172 -8.37 -16.04 2.19
N MET A 173 -7.09 -16.03 2.57
CA MET A 173 -6.04 -16.74 1.82
C MET A 173 -6.27 -18.25 1.73
N LEU A 174 -6.75 -18.90 2.80
CA LEU A 174 -6.95 -20.34 2.81
C LEU A 174 -8.14 -20.76 1.95
N THR A 175 -9.24 -19.99 2.02
CA THR A 175 -10.50 -20.29 1.33
C THR A 175 -10.52 -19.86 -0.13
N ASP A 176 -9.67 -18.93 -0.54
CA ASP A 176 -9.57 -18.52 -1.94
C ASP A 176 -8.75 -19.53 -2.77
N THR A 177 -9.41 -20.17 -3.73
CA THR A 177 -8.86 -21.27 -4.55
C THR A 177 -7.74 -20.85 -5.52
N GLY A 178 -7.39 -19.56 -5.57
CA GLY A 178 -6.30 -19.00 -6.41
C GLY A 178 -4.87 -19.25 -5.89
N LEU A 179 -4.69 -19.60 -4.62
CA LEU A 179 -3.37 -19.81 -3.99
C LEU A 179 -2.90 -21.26 -4.12
N ARG A 180 -2.10 -21.57 -5.15
CA ARG A 180 -1.47 -22.88 -5.34
C ARG A 180 -0.25 -23.06 -4.43
N ALA A 181 -0.18 -24.19 -3.73
CA ALA A 181 1.01 -24.61 -2.99
C ALA A 181 2.17 -24.84 -3.98
N GLY A 182 3.24 -24.03 -3.88
CA GLY A 182 4.40 -24.13 -4.77
C GLY A 182 5.20 -22.85 -4.98
N SER A 183 4.74 -21.67 -4.53
CA SER A 183 5.58 -20.46 -4.55
C SER A 183 6.61 -20.52 -3.40
N PRO A 184 7.93 -20.44 -3.68
CA PRO A 184 8.97 -20.60 -2.66
C PRO A 184 9.16 -19.38 -1.74
N ASN A 185 8.25 -18.40 -1.79
CA ASN A 185 8.45 -17.12 -1.14
C ASN A 185 7.38 -16.83 -0.07
N PRO A 186 7.75 -16.85 1.21
CA PRO A 186 6.82 -16.60 2.29
C PRO A 186 6.41 -15.13 2.40
N ILE A 187 5.12 -14.87 2.63
CA ILE A 187 4.62 -13.58 3.10
C ILE A 187 5.15 -13.34 4.52
N LEU A 188 5.88 -12.23 4.68
CA LEU A 188 6.46 -11.75 5.93
C LEU A 188 5.36 -11.04 6.73
N ILE A 189 4.83 -11.65 7.81
CA ILE A 189 3.87 -10.94 8.68
C ILE A 189 4.61 -10.10 9.74
N TYR A 190 5.87 -10.42 10.09
CA TYR A 190 6.74 -9.57 10.89
C TYR A 190 8.24 -9.78 10.57
N GLY A 191 9.00 -8.69 10.60
CA GLY A 191 10.48 -8.69 10.58
C GLY A 191 11.07 -7.29 10.43
N SER A 192 11.67 -6.77 11.50
CA SER A 192 12.60 -5.64 11.42
C SER A 192 14.03 -6.19 11.29
N HIS A 193 14.70 -5.85 10.19
CA HIS A 193 16.05 -6.28 9.76
C HIS A 193 16.08 -7.50 8.83
N LEU A 194 16.09 -7.21 7.53
CA LEU A 194 16.67 -8.08 6.51
C LEU A 194 18.12 -7.62 6.25
N SER A 195 19.03 -8.56 6.02
CA SER A 195 20.33 -8.25 5.43
C SER A 195 20.17 -8.04 3.91
N GLU A 196 20.98 -7.17 3.30
CA GLU A 196 20.91 -6.79 1.87
C GLU A 196 20.90 -7.98 0.88
N ASN A 197 21.36 -9.18 1.30
CA ASN A 197 21.42 -10.36 0.44
C ASN A 197 20.13 -11.19 0.37
N GLU A 198 19.14 -10.94 1.24
CA GLU A 198 17.86 -11.69 1.24
C GLU A 198 16.77 -11.03 0.38
N GLN A 199 17.01 -9.81 -0.10
CA GLN A 199 16.07 -8.99 -0.86
C GLN A 199 15.93 -9.40 -2.35
N LYS A 200 16.73 -10.36 -2.83
CA LYS A 200 16.89 -10.71 -4.26
C LYS A 200 16.40 -12.12 -4.66
N ARG A 201 15.35 -12.68 -4.05
CA ARG A 201 14.81 -13.99 -4.49
C ARG A 201 13.40 -13.83 -5.08
N ASN A 202 13.35 -13.91 -6.41
CA ASN A 202 12.18 -13.69 -7.27
C ASN A 202 10.99 -14.59 -6.93
N ILE A 203 9.77 -14.05 -7.01
CA ILE A 203 8.52 -14.80 -7.10
C ILE A 203 8.26 -15.06 -8.59
N GLU A 204 8.21 -16.33 -9.02
CA GLU A 204 7.63 -16.69 -10.32
C GLU A 204 6.17 -17.10 -10.13
N PHE A 205 5.27 -16.43 -10.85
CA PHE A 205 3.89 -16.85 -11.03
C PHE A 205 3.76 -17.52 -12.40
N SER A 206 3.26 -18.76 -12.44
CA SER A 206 2.78 -19.35 -13.70
C SER A 206 1.33 -18.90 -13.92
N PRO A 207 0.99 -18.30 -15.08
CA PRO A 207 -0.35 -17.78 -15.32
C PRO A 207 -1.39 -18.91 -15.42
N PHE A 208 -2.49 -18.73 -14.69
CA PHE A 208 -3.70 -19.51 -14.83
C PHE A 208 -4.35 -19.25 -16.19
N GLN A 209 -4.44 -20.29 -17.04
CA GLN A 209 -5.32 -20.30 -18.21
C GLN A 209 -6.76 -20.58 -17.77
N ALA A 210 -7.44 -19.59 -17.22
CA ALA A 210 -8.87 -19.45 -17.49
C ALA A 210 -9.00 -18.27 -18.43
N THR A 211 -9.79 -18.43 -19.49
CA THR A 211 -10.24 -17.30 -20.30
C THR A 211 -11.11 -16.39 -19.42
N PRO A 212 -10.60 -15.25 -18.91
CA PRO A 212 -11.42 -14.36 -18.12
C PRO A 212 -12.18 -13.49 -19.12
N LYS A 213 -13.46 -13.24 -18.88
CA LYS A 213 -14.04 -12.01 -19.40
C LYS A 213 -13.38 -10.88 -18.61
N THR A 214 -12.33 -10.30 -19.18
CA THR A 214 -11.56 -9.18 -18.62
C THR A 214 -12.46 -7.97 -18.46
N VAL A 215 -12.92 -7.70 -17.25
CA VAL A 215 -13.38 -6.35 -16.88
C VAL A 215 -12.11 -5.55 -16.62
N LYS A 216 -11.69 -4.72 -17.58
CA LYS A 216 -10.61 -3.75 -17.35
C LYS A 216 -11.07 -2.81 -16.23
N MET A 217 -10.31 -2.76 -15.14
CA MET A 217 -10.55 -1.79 -14.07
C MET A 217 -10.38 -0.37 -14.64
N PRO A 218 -11.29 0.57 -14.33
CA PRO A 218 -11.18 1.95 -14.81
C PRO A 218 -9.90 2.61 -14.30
N ARG A 219 -9.16 3.25 -15.21
CA ARG A 219 -7.91 3.97 -14.93
C ARG A 219 -8.13 5.48 -15.03
N SER A 220 -7.21 6.27 -14.47
CA SER A 220 -7.25 7.74 -14.55
C SER A 220 -6.00 8.34 -15.21
N ALA A 221 -6.14 9.51 -15.82
CA ALA A 221 -5.03 10.27 -16.37
C ALA A 221 -4.90 11.62 -15.66
N LEU A 222 -3.72 11.91 -15.13
CA LEU A 222 -3.39 13.21 -14.55
C LEU A 222 -2.77 14.11 -15.63
N PHE A 223 -3.50 15.15 -16.03
CA PHE A 223 -3.05 16.14 -17.01
C PHE A 223 -2.37 17.31 -16.31
N VAL A 224 -1.07 17.47 -16.60
CA VAL A 224 -0.24 18.60 -16.17
C VAL A 224 -0.18 19.58 -17.34
N ILE A 225 -0.99 20.63 -17.29
CA ILE A 225 -1.26 21.47 -18.46
C ILE A 225 -0.32 22.67 -18.50
N ASP A 226 0.55 22.72 -19.50
CA ASP A 226 1.37 23.86 -19.91
C ASP A 226 2.11 24.60 -18.79
N ILE A 227 2.61 23.87 -17.79
CA ILE A 227 3.49 24.46 -16.76
C ILE A 227 4.89 24.66 -17.35
N GLN A 228 5.01 25.68 -18.20
CA GLN A 228 6.22 26.04 -18.94
C GLN A 228 6.91 27.25 -18.31
N ARG A 229 8.21 27.40 -18.55
CA ARG A 229 9.08 28.37 -17.89
C ARG A 229 8.62 29.82 -18.08
N GLU A 230 8.04 30.17 -19.22
CA GLU A 230 7.50 31.51 -19.45
C GLU A 230 6.47 31.93 -18.39
N LEU A 231 5.54 31.02 -18.08
CA LEU A 231 4.42 31.28 -17.17
C LEU A 231 4.80 31.02 -15.71
N ALA A 232 5.73 30.10 -15.48
CA ALA A 232 6.05 29.61 -14.15
C ALA A 232 7.29 30.27 -13.51
N HIS A 233 8.26 30.72 -14.31
CA HIS A 233 9.58 31.09 -13.80
C HIS A 233 10.11 32.43 -14.32
N ASP A 234 9.80 32.82 -15.56
CA ASP A 234 10.32 34.05 -16.13
C ASP A 234 9.92 35.28 -15.29
N PRO A 235 10.87 36.10 -14.79
CA PRO A 235 10.56 37.21 -13.89
C PRO A 235 9.63 38.28 -14.48
N LYS A 236 9.54 38.38 -15.81
CA LYS A 236 8.74 39.39 -16.51
C LYS A 236 7.37 38.88 -16.89
N THR A 237 7.26 37.59 -17.22
CA THR A 237 6.03 37.01 -17.77
C THR A 237 5.39 36.00 -16.84
N ARG A 238 5.98 35.61 -15.71
CA ARG A 238 5.35 34.65 -14.80
C ARG A 238 3.98 35.12 -14.30
N ILE A 239 3.06 34.19 -14.13
CA ILE A 239 1.76 34.47 -13.51
C ILE A 239 1.94 34.85 -12.03
N PRO A 240 1.03 35.63 -11.43
CA PRO A 240 1.13 36.06 -10.03
C PRO A 240 1.29 34.91 -9.03
N HIS A 241 0.59 33.79 -9.26
CA HIS A 241 0.59 32.63 -8.34
C HIS A 241 1.50 31.48 -8.79
N ALA A 242 2.51 31.74 -9.61
CA ALA A 242 3.38 30.71 -10.17
C ALA A 242 4.03 29.82 -9.08
N GLU A 243 4.48 30.41 -7.97
CA GLU A 243 5.09 29.69 -6.85
C GLU A 243 4.11 28.70 -6.19
N ARG A 244 2.86 29.13 -5.95
CA ARG A 244 1.80 28.27 -5.41
C ARG A 244 1.54 27.08 -6.33
N VAL A 245 1.35 27.34 -7.62
CA VAL A 245 1.06 26.28 -8.60
C VAL A 245 2.25 25.32 -8.72
N CYS A 246 3.50 25.81 -8.78
CA CYS A 246 4.68 24.95 -8.85
C CYS A 246 4.83 24.10 -7.58
N SER A 247 4.62 24.68 -6.39
CA SER A 247 4.68 23.94 -5.13
C SER A 247 3.61 22.84 -5.04
N ALA A 248 2.37 23.14 -5.47
CA ALA A 248 1.31 22.15 -5.57
C ALA A 248 1.69 21.04 -6.59
N SER A 249 2.21 21.43 -7.75
CA SER A 249 2.62 20.52 -8.83
C SER A 249 3.66 19.50 -8.35
N GLU A 250 4.67 19.94 -7.61
CA GLU A 250 5.70 19.05 -7.03
C GLU A 250 5.08 17.96 -6.15
N ARG A 251 4.15 18.33 -5.29
CA ARG A 251 3.49 17.40 -4.36
C ARG A 251 2.52 16.46 -5.08
N ILE A 252 1.72 16.99 -6.01
CA ILE A 252 0.80 16.20 -6.84
C ILE A 252 1.57 15.17 -7.68
N LEU A 253 2.63 15.61 -8.37
CA LEU A 253 3.48 14.74 -9.18
C LEU A 253 4.21 13.70 -8.34
N SER A 254 4.74 14.08 -7.17
CA SER A 254 5.39 13.14 -6.24
C SER A 254 4.43 12.01 -5.83
N ALA A 255 3.19 12.35 -5.48
CA ALA A 255 2.17 11.36 -5.11
C ALA A 255 1.80 10.46 -6.30
N ALA A 256 1.52 11.03 -7.47
CA ALA A 256 1.16 10.29 -8.68
C ALA A 256 2.29 9.37 -9.16
N ARG A 257 3.54 9.86 -9.19
CA ARG A 257 4.73 9.08 -9.52
C ARG A 257 4.95 7.96 -8.52
N GLY A 258 4.72 8.21 -7.23
CA GLY A 258 4.79 7.19 -6.19
C GLY A 258 3.80 6.03 -6.40
N ILE A 259 2.61 6.31 -6.97
CA ILE A 259 1.66 5.26 -7.37
C ILE A 259 2.20 4.48 -8.56
N ILE A 260 2.59 5.18 -9.64
CA ILE A 260 3.15 4.56 -10.85
C ILE A 260 4.32 3.65 -10.48
N ASP A 261 5.27 4.13 -9.69
CA ASP A 261 6.46 3.39 -9.28
C ASP A 261 6.09 2.14 -8.47
N ALA A 262 5.09 2.23 -7.61
CA ALA A 262 4.62 1.09 -6.83
C ALA A 262 3.99 -0.01 -7.71
N TYR A 263 3.33 0.35 -8.81
CA TYR A 263 2.76 -0.63 -9.75
C TYR A 263 3.80 -1.16 -10.74
N ARG A 264 4.69 -0.30 -11.24
CA ARG A 264 5.84 -0.71 -12.07
C ARG A 264 6.76 -1.67 -11.34
N PHE A 265 7.05 -1.41 -10.07
CA PHE A 265 7.83 -2.32 -9.22
C PHE A 265 7.19 -3.72 -9.10
N ARG A 266 5.86 -3.80 -9.26
CA ARG A 266 5.09 -5.05 -9.24
C ARG A 266 4.87 -5.64 -10.63
N GLU A 267 5.46 -5.06 -11.67
CA GLU A 267 5.21 -5.40 -13.09
C GLU A 267 3.72 -5.39 -13.45
N GLN A 268 2.95 -4.52 -12.78
CA GLN A 268 1.52 -4.33 -13.00
C GLN A 268 1.27 -3.02 -13.71
N GLN A 269 0.19 -2.97 -14.50
CA GLN A 269 -0.28 -1.73 -15.10
C GLN A 269 -0.69 -0.75 -13.99
N SER A 270 -0.10 0.44 -13.99
CA SER A 270 -0.48 1.49 -13.05
C SER A 270 -1.95 1.87 -13.21
N PRO A 271 -2.71 2.11 -12.13
CA PRO A 271 -4.10 2.55 -12.19
C PRO A 271 -4.23 3.97 -12.76
N SER A 272 -3.11 4.69 -12.86
CA SER A 272 -3.05 6.01 -13.45
C SER A 272 -1.84 6.24 -14.35
N ILE A 273 -1.97 7.19 -15.27
CA ILE A 273 -0.88 7.75 -16.06
C ILE A 273 -0.75 9.26 -15.79
N ILE A 274 0.39 9.84 -16.14
CA ILE A 274 0.62 11.28 -16.14
C ILE A 274 0.76 11.72 -17.60
N VAL A 275 -0.06 12.67 -18.02
CA VAL A 275 0.01 13.32 -19.32
C VAL A 275 0.55 14.72 -19.10
N VAL A 276 1.81 14.94 -19.46
CA VAL A 276 2.42 16.27 -19.44
C VAL A 276 2.11 16.95 -20.76
N VAL A 277 1.36 18.04 -20.71
CA VAL A 277 0.98 18.81 -21.90
C VAL A 277 1.93 19.99 -22.07
N GLN A 278 2.39 20.20 -23.30
CA GLN A 278 3.30 21.28 -23.65
C GLN A 278 2.73 22.08 -24.82
N HIS A 279 2.49 23.38 -24.61
CA HIS A 279 2.01 24.27 -25.65
C HIS A 279 3.15 24.77 -26.53
N GLU A 280 2.87 24.89 -27.82
CA GLU A 280 3.79 25.36 -28.84
C GLU A 280 3.16 26.46 -29.68
N GLU A 281 3.89 27.57 -29.76
CA GLU A 281 3.52 28.72 -30.56
C GLU A 281 4.46 28.86 -31.75
N GLU A 282 3.92 29.40 -32.83
CA GLU A 282 4.74 29.93 -33.91
C GLU A 282 5.41 31.22 -33.44
N PRO A 283 6.66 31.53 -33.86
CA PRO A 283 7.37 32.74 -33.43
C PRO A 283 6.62 34.06 -33.66
N ALA A 284 5.65 34.07 -34.57
CA ALA A 284 4.81 35.25 -34.85
C ALA A 284 3.63 35.42 -33.88
N LYS A 285 3.33 34.43 -33.04
CA LYS A 285 2.11 34.37 -32.22
C LYS A 285 2.37 34.45 -30.71
N GLY A 286 3.56 34.10 -30.25
CA GLY A 286 3.94 34.19 -28.83
C GLY A 286 5.35 33.68 -28.57
N ASN A 287 5.72 33.54 -27.30
CA ASN A 287 7.09 33.24 -26.88
C ASN A 287 7.31 31.75 -26.54
N LEU A 288 6.28 30.91 -26.52
CA LEU A 288 6.39 29.46 -26.31
C LEU A 288 6.83 28.74 -27.59
N VAL A 289 7.93 29.21 -28.19
CA VAL A 289 8.51 28.66 -29.41
C VAL A 289 9.36 27.44 -29.08
N ARG A 290 9.10 26.32 -29.77
CA ARG A 290 9.82 25.05 -29.60
C ARG A 290 11.34 25.24 -29.57
N GLY A 291 11.97 24.69 -28.53
CA GLY A 291 13.43 24.72 -28.33
C GLY A 291 13.96 25.96 -27.61
N THR A 292 13.13 26.98 -27.37
CA THR A 292 13.53 28.16 -26.59
C THR A 292 13.42 27.90 -25.09
N GLU A 293 14.09 28.74 -24.29
CA GLU A 293 14.06 28.64 -22.83
C GLU A 293 12.66 28.89 -22.23
N PRO A 294 11.89 29.91 -22.65
CA PRO A 294 10.51 30.12 -22.18
C PRO A 294 9.57 28.92 -22.45
N TRP A 295 9.80 28.21 -23.55
CA TRP A 295 9.01 27.05 -23.97
C TRP A 295 9.25 25.78 -23.13
N ARG A 296 10.37 25.67 -22.40
CA ARG A 296 10.68 24.44 -21.66
C ARG A 296 9.67 24.19 -20.54
N LEU A 297 9.45 22.93 -20.23
CA LEU A 297 8.62 22.51 -19.11
C LEU A 297 9.32 22.78 -17.77
N MET A 298 8.53 23.05 -16.73
CA MET A 298 8.98 22.99 -15.34
C MET A 298 9.09 21.53 -14.85
N PHE A 299 8.20 20.67 -15.34
CA PHE A 299 8.11 19.27 -14.95
C PHE A 299 8.07 18.39 -16.20
N GLU A 300 9.18 17.73 -16.49
CA GLU A 300 9.29 16.81 -17.63
C GLU A 300 8.86 15.38 -17.25
N PRO A 301 8.30 14.60 -18.20
CA PRO A 301 8.15 13.16 -18.06
C PRO A 301 9.48 12.49 -17.73
N ARG A 302 9.46 11.46 -16.87
CA ARG A 302 10.66 10.69 -16.56
C ARG A 302 11.08 9.79 -17.72
N ASP A 303 12.37 9.79 -18.05
CA ASP A 303 12.94 8.90 -19.06
C ASP A 303 12.67 7.42 -18.74
N GLY A 304 12.17 6.68 -19.74
CA GLY A 304 11.92 5.24 -19.62
C GLY A 304 10.68 4.84 -18.82
N VAL A 305 9.83 5.80 -18.41
CA VAL A 305 8.56 5.54 -17.72
C VAL A 305 7.40 5.67 -18.73
N GLN A 306 6.80 4.55 -19.11
CA GLN A 306 5.76 4.50 -20.15
C GLN A 306 4.44 5.17 -19.72
N GLU A 307 4.19 5.25 -18.41
CA GLU A 307 3.03 5.90 -17.81
C GLU A 307 3.17 7.43 -17.74
N GLU A 308 4.30 8.01 -18.17
CA GLU A 308 4.47 9.46 -18.29
C GLU A 308 4.59 9.85 -19.76
N VAL A 309 3.55 10.48 -20.29
CA VAL A 309 3.41 10.79 -21.72
C VAL A 309 3.53 12.28 -21.93
N LEU A 310 4.36 12.70 -22.89
CA LEU A 310 4.42 14.08 -23.38
C LEU A 310 3.41 14.27 -24.51
N VAL A 311 2.53 15.25 -24.39
CA VAL A 311 1.59 15.65 -25.44
C VAL A 311 1.84 17.10 -25.82
N ALA A 312 2.34 17.32 -27.03
CA ALA A 312 2.48 18.65 -27.58
C ALA A 312 1.13 19.15 -28.13
N LYS A 313 0.85 20.45 -28.02
CA LYS A 313 -0.35 21.07 -28.61
C LYS A 313 -0.09 22.47 -29.15
N LYS A 314 -0.87 22.88 -30.15
CA LYS A 314 -0.76 24.21 -30.78
C LYS A 314 -2.02 25.07 -30.60
N THR A 315 -3.08 24.48 -30.06
CA THR A 315 -4.30 25.18 -29.67
C THR A 315 -4.47 25.11 -28.15
N ARG A 316 -5.50 25.80 -27.62
CA ARG A 316 -5.79 25.78 -26.18
C ARG A 316 -6.23 24.39 -25.73
N ASN A 317 -7.09 23.72 -26.51
CA ASN A 317 -7.62 22.40 -26.23
C ASN A 317 -6.63 21.30 -26.67
N THR A 318 -6.20 20.48 -25.70
CA THR A 318 -5.28 19.36 -25.96
C THR A 318 -5.84 18.33 -26.95
N PHE A 319 -7.15 18.05 -26.90
CA PHE A 319 -7.82 17.07 -27.76
C PHE A 319 -8.04 17.59 -29.19
N GLU A 320 -8.20 18.90 -29.37
CA GLU A 320 -8.27 19.50 -30.70
C GLU A 320 -6.94 19.38 -31.44
N SER A 321 -5.83 19.64 -30.73
CA SER A 321 -4.49 19.46 -31.29
C SER A 321 -4.10 17.99 -31.51
N ASN A 322 -4.76 17.05 -30.81
CA ASN A 322 -4.46 15.62 -30.84
C ASN A 322 -5.76 14.80 -30.99
N PRO A 323 -6.33 14.70 -32.20
CA PRO A 323 -7.65 14.09 -32.42
C PRO A 323 -7.76 12.63 -31.97
N ASP A 324 -6.66 11.86 -32.05
CA ASP A 324 -6.65 10.44 -31.66
C ASP A 324 -6.45 10.23 -30.15
N LEU A 325 -6.13 11.27 -29.38
CA LEU A 325 -5.76 11.15 -27.97
C LEU A 325 -6.90 10.57 -27.12
N ALA A 326 -8.14 11.00 -27.36
CA ALA A 326 -9.29 10.50 -26.61
C ALA A 326 -9.47 8.98 -26.80
N ASP A 327 -9.34 8.50 -28.04
CA ASP A 327 -9.48 7.08 -28.36
C ASP A 327 -8.31 6.26 -27.81
N GLN A 328 -7.09 6.80 -27.84
CA GLN A 328 -5.91 6.17 -27.23
C GLN A 328 -6.08 6.01 -25.72
N LEU A 329 -6.49 7.07 -25.01
CA LEU A 329 -6.74 7.02 -23.57
C LEU A 329 -7.83 6.01 -23.21
N LYS A 330 -8.95 6.00 -23.96
CA LYS A 330 -10.03 5.02 -23.76
C LYS A 330 -9.58 3.59 -24.02
N ALA A 331 -8.79 3.36 -25.08
CA ALA A 331 -8.23 2.04 -25.39
C ALA A 331 -7.31 1.54 -24.25
N ASP A 332 -6.60 2.46 -23.61
CA ASP A 332 -5.77 2.20 -22.43
C ASP A 332 -6.58 2.06 -21.12
N GLY A 333 -7.91 2.13 -21.19
CA GLY A 333 -8.82 1.93 -20.05
C GLY A 333 -9.04 3.16 -19.18
N ILE A 334 -8.61 4.35 -19.64
CA ILE A 334 -8.81 5.61 -18.92
C ILE A 334 -10.28 6.01 -19.03
N THR A 335 -10.89 6.30 -17.88
CA THR A 335 -12.28 6.77 -17.77
C THR A 335 -12.40 8.10 -17.05
N GLU A 336 -11.36 8.50 -16.31
CA GLU A 336 -11.31 9.76 -15.55
C GLU A 336 -10.06 10.56 -15.93
N ILE A 337 -10.22 11.87 -16.09
CA ILE A 337 -9.14 12.82 -16.34
C ILE A 337 -9.11 13.83 -15.20
N VAL A 338 -7.96 13.94 -14.55
CA VAL A 338 -7.70 14.92 -13.49
C VAL A 338 -6.83 16.02 -14.06
N THR A 339 -7.25 17.28 -14.01
CA THR A 339 -6.55 18.40 -14.68
C THR A 339 -6.05 19.45 -13.69
N PHE A 340 -4.85 19.97 -13.93
CA PHE A 340 -4.33 21.18 -13.31
C PHE A 340 -3.25 21.83 -14.20
N GLY A 341 -2.83 23.06 -13.89
CA GLY A 341 -1.76 23.74 -14.64
C GLY A 341 -2.08 25.18 -15.00
N MET A 342 -1.63 25.62 -16.17
CA MET A 342 -1.72 27.02 -16.60
C MET A 342 -2.15 27.09 -18.07
N GLN A 343 -2.90 28.08 -18.52
CA GLN A 343 -3.64 29.08 -17.76
C GLN A 343 -5.09 28.62 -17.54
N SER A 344 -5.70 29.01 -16.41
CA SER A 344 -7.06 28.64 -16.01
C SER A 344 -8.11 28.79 -17.12
N GLU A 345 -8.31 30.00 -17.61
CA GLU A 345 -9.32 30.39 -18.61
C GLU A 345 -8.91 30.16 -20.06
N CYS A 346 -7.70 29.64 -20.28
CA CYS A 346 -7.21 29.25 -21.59
C CYS A 346 -7.09 27.73 -21.69
N CYS A 347 -5.90 27.19 -21.46
CA CYS A 347 -5.58 25.81 -21.77
C CYS A 347 -6.23 24.81 -20.81
N VAL A 348 -6.37 25.17 -19.53
CA VAL A 348 -6.97 24.32 -18.51
C VAL A 348 -8.46 24.13 -18.82
N VAL A 349 -9.24 25.22 -18.89
CA VAL A 349 -10.68 25.14 -19.18
C VAL A 349 -10.99 24.46 -20.51
N GLU A 350 -10.28 24.79 -21.58
CA GLU A 350 -10.58 24.25 -22.91
C GLU A 350 -10.18 22.77 -23.03
N THR A 351 -9.11 22.34 -22.36
CA THR A 351 -8.76 20.91 -22.27
C THR A 351 -9.77 20.15 -21.43
N SER A 352 -10.22 20.70 -20.30
CA SER A 352 -11.25 20.08 -19.46
C SER A 352 -12.60 19.96 -20.18
N LYS A 353 -13.00 20.97 -20.97
CA LYS A 353 -14.17 20.89 -21.86
C LYS A 353 -14.01 19.81 -22.92
N GLY A 354 -12.86 19.75 -23.59
CA GLY A 354 -12.56 18.70 -24.56
C GLY A 354 -12.62 17.29 -23.95
N ALA A 355 -12.15 17.12 -22.71
CA ALA A 355 -12.25 15.86 -21.99
C ALA A 355 -13.71 15.48 -21.66
N LEU A 356 -14.52 16.44 -21.19
CA LEU A 356 -15.95 16.23 -20.94
C LEU A 356 -16.71 15.84 -22.23
N GLU A 357 -16.47 16.56 -23.33
CA GLU A 357 -17.06 16.26 -24.65
C GLU A 357 -16.63 14.90 -25.19
N ALA A 358 -15.38 14.50 -24.92
CA ALA A 358 -14.90 13.16 -25.22
C ALA A 358 -15.49 12.08 -24.31
N GLY A 359 -16.28 12.43 -23.28
CA GLY A 359 -17.00 11.49 -22.42
C GLY A 359 -16.21 10.96 -21.23
N PHE A 360 -15.12 11.62 -20.84
CA PHE A 360 -14.41 11.29 -19.61
C PHE A 360 -15.12 11.91 -18.40
N LYS A 361 -15.02 11.27 -17.23
CA LYS A 361 -15.22 11.96 -15.97
C LYS A 361 -14.07 12.96 -15.81
N VAL A 362 -14.35 14.21 -15.47
CA VAL A 362 -13.32 15.24 -15.31
C VAL A 362 -13.30 15.77 -13.88
N THR A 363 -12.10 15.88 -13.33
CA THR A 363 -11.86 16.46 -12.01
C THR A 363 -10.82 17.56 -12.13
N ILE A 364 -11.12 18.77 -11.67
CA ILE A 364 -10.15 19.88 -11.61
C ILE A 364 -9.62 20.03 -10.20
N LEU A 365 -8.28 20.15 -10.08
CA LEU A 365 -7.61 20.32 -8.80
C LEU A 365 -7.57 21.80 -8.41
N GLN A 366 -8.55 22.22 -7.62
CA GLN A 366 -8.63 23.55 -7.03
C GLN A 366 -7.34 23.87 -6.28
N GLY A 367 -6.84 25.08 -6.47
CA GLY A 367 -5.58 25.53 -5.87
C GLY A 367 -4.31 25.14 -6.63
N ALA A 368 -4.41 24.26 -7.65
CA ALA A 368 -3.27 23.80 -8.47
C ALA A 368 -3.30 24.32 -9.93
N HIS A 369 -4.21 25.24 -10.26
CA HIS A 369 -4.18 25.98 -11.52
C HIS A 369 -4.26 27.49 -11.27
N SER A 370 -3.79 28.29 -12.23
CA SER A 370 -3.84 29.75 -12.12
C SER A 370 -3.64 30.46 -13.47
N THR A 371 -3.73 31.78 -13.46
CA THR A 371 -3.64 32.69 -14.62
C THR A 371 -3.16 34.09 -14.17
N TYR A 372 -3.25 35.09 -15.06
CA TYR A 372 -2.95 36.49 -14.79
C TYR A 372 -4.14 37.27 -14.24
N ASP A 373 -3.85 38.35 -13.54
CA ASP A 373 -4.83 39.40 -13.31
C ASP A 373 -5.20 40.06 -14.64
N THR A 374 -6.46 40.44 -14.78
CA THR A 374 -6.94 41.32 -15.85
C THR A 374 -7.24 42.70 -15.27
N GLU A 375 -7.54 43.67 -16.12
CA GLU A 375 -7.93 45.01 -15.65
C GLU A 375 -9.16 44.99 -14.71
N SER A 376 -10.03 43.97 -14.82
CA SER A 376 -11.31 43.92 -14.12
C SER A 376 -11.46 42.78 -13.10
N ARG A 377 -10.59 41.77 -13.14
CA ARG A 377 -10.69 40.58 -12.26
C ARG A 377 -9.30 40.12 -11.84
N SER A 378 -9.19 39.72 -10.57
CA SER A 378 -7.98 39.04 -10.09
C SER A 378 -7.87 37.62 -10.66
N ALA A 379 -6.66 37.08 -10.73
CA ALA A 379 -6.40 35.71 -11.14
C ALA A 379 -7.18 34.70 -10.28
N ILE A 380 -7.34 34.94 -8.97
CA ILE A 380 -8.13 34.10 -8.07
C ILE A 380 -9.62 34.14 -8.45
N ASP A 381 -10.16 35.31 -8.80
CA ASP A 381 -11.56 35.40 -9.22
C ASP A 381 -11.79 34.69 -10.57
N ILE A 382 -10.80 34.71 -11.46
CA ILE A 382 -10.85 33.97 -12.73
C ILE A 382 -10.77 32.47 -12.46
N GLU A 383 -9.84 32.01 -11.62
CA GLU A 383 -9.75 30.61 -11.18
C GLU A 383 -11.10 30.08 -10.68
N ARG A 384 -11.74 30.79 -9.75
CA ARG A 384 -13.05 30.41 -9.20
C ARG A 384 -14.15 30.35 -10.25
N ALA A 385 -14.21 31.33 -11.16
CA ALA A 385 -15.23 31.28 -12.20
C ALA A 385 -15.01 30.15 -13.21
N ILE A 386 -13.76 29.73 -13.44
CA ILE A 386 -13.47 28.55 -14.26
C ILE A 386 -13.86 27.26 -13.53
N GLU A 387 -13.59 27.17 -12.23
CA GLU A 387 -14.06 26.06 -11.39
C GLU A 387 -15.60 25.96 -11.45
N GLU A 388 -16.32 27.07 -11.25
CA GLU A 388 -17.79 27.13 -11.34
C GLU A 388 -18.31 26.79 -12.75
N GLU A 389 -17.66 27.27 -13.81
CA GLU A 389 -18.05 26.95 -15.19
C GLU A 389 -17.92 25.45 -15.47
N LEU A 390 -16.81 24.84 -15.06
CA LEU A 390 -16.56 23.41 -15.30
C LEU A 390 -17.47 22.55 -14.42
N GLU A 391 -17.72 22.94 -13.18
CA GLU A 391 -18.69 22.26 -12.31
C GLU A 391 -20.11 22.30 -12.91
N GLY A 392 -20.54 23.45 -13.44
CA GLY A 392 -21.81 23.60 -14.15
C GLY A 392 -21.92 22.74 -15.43
N ARG A 393 -20.79 22.27 -15.96
CA ARG A 393 -20.70 21.34 -17.10
C ARG A 393 -20.54 19.87 -16.69
N GLY A 394 -20.49 19.58 -15.39
CA GLY A 394 -20.41 18.22 -14.84
C GLY A 394 -19.00 17.74 -14.48
N ALA A 395 -18.01 18.64 -14.41
CA ALA A 395 -16.74 18.30 -13.77
C ALA A 395 -16.86 18.32 -12.25
N GLU A 396 -16.01 17.57 -11.56
CA GLU A 396 -15.81 17.69 -10.11
C GLU A 396 -14.69 18.69 -9.81
N VAL A 397 -14.90 19.57 -8.83
CA VAL A 397 -13.87 20.47 -8.30
C VAL A 397 -13.45 19.98 -6.93
N ILE A 398 -12.16 19.66 -6.73
CA ILE A 398 -11.65 19.22 -5.43
C ILE A 398 -10.37 19.97 -5.07
N PRO A 399 -10.14 20.32 -3.79
CA PRO A 399 -8.83 20.79 -3.34
C PRO A 399 -7.74 19.77 -3.69
N TRP A 400 -6.62 20.23 -4.23
CA TRP A 400 -5.56 19.32 -4.65
C TRP A 400 -4.96 18.53 -3.47
N GLU A 401 -4.96 19.11 -2.27
CA GLU A 401 -4.51 18.46 -1.04
C GLU A 401 -5.37 17.23 -0.72
N ASP A 402 -6.69 17.34 -0.89
CA ASP A 402 -7.64 16.24 -0.65
C ASP A 402 -7.47 15.13 -1.69
N ALA A 403 -7.21 15.51 -2.96
CA ALA A 403 -6.88 14.56 -4.01
C ALA A 403 -5.61 13.75 -3.65
N VAL A 404 -4.53 14.43 -3.26
CA VAL A 404 -3.27 13.80 -2.85
C VAL A 404 -3.47 12.91 -1.63
N ALA A 405 -4.16 13.39 -0.59
CA ALA A 405 -4.46 12.59 0.60
C ALA A 405 -5.25 11.32 0.24
N SER A 406 -6.25 11.44 -0.64
CA SER A 406 -7.02 10.29 -1.15
C SER A 406 -6.15 9.31 -1.93
N TRP A 407 -5.22 9.80 -2.75
CA TRP A 407 -4.30 8.95 -3.52
C TRP A 407 -3.30 8.22 -2.63
N GLU A 408 -2.74 8.90 -1.63
CA GLU A 408 -1.84 8.29 -0.65
C GLU A 408 -2.56 7.25 0.20
N GLN A 409 -3.79 7.56 0.64
CA GLN A 409 -4.64 6.61 1.36
C GLN A 409 -4.99 5.41 0.48
N ARG A 410 -5.38 5.62 -0.78
CA ARG A 410 -5.63 4.53 -1.75
C ARG A 410 -4.38 3.74 -2.08
N ARG A 411 -3.20 4.36 -2.13
CA ARG A 411 -1.92 3.67 -2.29
C ARG A 411 -1.63 2.79 -1.09
N MET A 412 -1.83 3.30 0.12
CA MET A 412 -1.75 2.51 1.35
C MET A 412 -2.76 1.36 1.31
N ILE A 413 -4.03 1.64 1.06
CA ILE A 413 -5.09 0.62 0.98
C ILE A 413 -4.82 -0.37 -0.15
N SER A 414 -4.31 0.03 -1.31
CA SER A 414 -3.95 -0.87 -2.42
C SER A 414 -2.74 -1.72 -2.05
N SER A 415 -1.74 -1.18 -1.34
CA SER A 415 -0.74 -2.04 -0.72
C SER A 415 -1.37 -3.01 0.29
N TYR A 416 -2.37 -2.60 1.09
CA TYR A 416 -3.12 -3.45 2.04
C TYR A 416 -4.15 -4.42 1.40
N SER A 417 -4.70 -4.10 0.23
CA SER A 417 -5.70 -4.87 -0.53
C SER A 417 -5.02 -5.88 -1.43
N ILE A 418 -3.79 -5.60 -1.86
CA ILE A 418 -2.90 -6.58 -2.48
C ILE A 418 -2.34 -7.54 -1.41
N PHE A 419 -2.35 -7.18 -0.13
CA PHE A 419 -2.22 -8.16 0.96
C PHE A 419 -3.52 -8.97 1.23
N SER A 420 -4.61 -8.72 0.48
CA SER A 420 -5.85 -9.51 0.51
C SER A 420 -6.18 -10.27 -0.80
N GLU A 421 -5.41 -10.00 -1.88
CA GLU A 421 -5.42 -10.76 -3.16
C GLU A 421 -4.11 -11.55 -3.40
N LEU A 422 -3.09 -11.40 -2.53
CA LEU A 422 -2.01 -12.36 -2.30
C LEU A 422 -2.36 -13.24 -1.09
#